data_AF-A0A0C2RX80-F1
#
_entry.id   AF-A0A0C2RX80-F1
#
_cell.length_a   1.000
_cell.length_b   1.000
_cell.length_c   1.000
_cell.angle_alpha   90.00
_cell.angle_beta   90.00
_cell.angle_gamma   90.00
#
_symmetry.space_group_name_H-M   'P 1'
#
loop_
_entity.id
_entity.type
_entity.pdbx_description
1 polymer ?
#
loop_
_entity_poly.entity_id
_entity_poly.type
_entity_poly.pdbx_seq_one_letter_code
_entity_poly.pdbx_strand_id
1 'polypeptide(L)' 'PKEFTRDGILRSISQLVACDDQAFALVNKPVFRNCLVVMRPKTKTRELPSSHDVATYLHNEYITWLKETKDAIKVRSS' A
#
# COMPACT_ATOMS: atom_id res chain seq x y z
N PRO A 1 18.50 5.84 3.36
CA PRO A 1 17.54 4.72 3.53
C PRO A 1 16.21 5.24 4.10
N LYS A 2 15.07 5.03 3.42
CA LYS A 2 13.76 5.28 4.04
C LYS A 2 13.61 4.33 5.22
N GLU A 3 13.19 4.85 6.37
CA GLU A 3 12.96 4.01 7.55
C GLU A 3 11.93 2.92 7.23
N PHE A 4 12.22 1.69 7.63
CA PHE A 4 11.29 0.57 7.53
C PHE A 4 10.22 0.73 8.60
N THR A 5 9.25 1.61 8.32
CA THR A 5 8.04 1.80 9.14
C THR A 5 6.91 0.92 8.60
N ARG A 6 5.93 0.63 9.46
CA ARG A 6 4.71 -0.09 9.04
C ARG A 6 4.03 0.60 7.86
N ASP A 7 3.95 1.94 7.89
CA ASP A 7 3.34 2.73 6.82
C ASP A 7 4.17 2.68 5.53
N GLY A 8 5.50 2.66 5.65
CA GLY A 8 6.40 2.48 4.51
C GLY A 8 6.21 1.11 3.84
N ILE A 9 6.05 0.05 4.64
CA ILE A 9 5.76 -1.30 4.13
C ILE A 9 4.38 -1.34 3.45
N LEU A 10 3.35 -0.78 4.09
CA LEU A 10 2.00 -0.71 3.55
C LEU A 10 1.96 0.02 2.21
N ARG A 11 2.60 1.21 2.12
CA ARG A 11 2.72 1.97 0.88
C ARG A 11 3.42 1.16 -0.21
N SER A 12 4.58 0.58 0.10
CA SER A 12 5.38 -0.15 -0.89
C SER A 12 4.66 -1.38 -1.44
N ILE A 13 3.99 -2.14 -0.57
CA ILE A 13 3.19 -3.31 -0.99
C ILE A 13 1.96 -2.87 -1.78
N SER A 14 1.31 -1.76 -1.40
CA SER A 14 0.17 -1.23 -2.16
C SER A 14 0.58 -0.82 -3.58
N GLN A 15 1.76 -0.20 -3.74
CA GLN A 15 2.32 0.15 -5.04
C GLN A 15 2.70 -1.11 -5.85
N LEU A 16 3.34 -2.09 -5.23
CA LEU A 16 3.65 -3.37 -5.89
C LEU A 16 2.39 -4.03 -6.46
N VAL A 17 1.28 -4.00 -5.70
CA VAL A 17 0.00 -4.60 -6.13
C VAL A 17 -0.66 -3.76 -7.22
N ALA A 18 -0.78 -2.45 -7.04
CA ALA A 18 -1.56 -1.59 -7.93
C ALA A 18 -0.81 -1.14 -9.19
N CYS A 19 0.51 -0.95 -9.11
CA CYS A 19 1.33 -0.39 -10.19
C CYS A 19 2.11 -1.45 -10.97
N ASP A 20 2.55 -2.53 -10.30
CA ASP A 20 3.34 -3.60 -10.94
C ASP A 20 2.48 -4.83 -11.32
N ASP A 21 1.16 -4.64 -11.42
CA ASP A 21 0.16 -5.64 -11.83
C ASP A 21 0.28 -6.98 -11.08
N GLN A 22 0.60 -6.91 -9.79
CA GLN A 22 0.69 -8.11 -8.97
C GLN A 22 -0.68 -8.54 -8.47
N ALA A 23 -0.92 -9.85 -8.47
CA ALA A 23 -2.17 -10.41 -7.96
C ALA A 23 -2.42 -9.97 -6.50
N PHE A 24 -3.61 -9.46 -6.22
CA PHE A 24 -3.99 -8.98 -4.88
C PHE A 24 -3.83 -10.05 -3.78
N ALA A 25 -4.01 -11.32 -4.13
CA ALA A 25 -3.82 -12.47 -3.24
C ALA A 25 -2.35 -12.65 -2.77
N LEU A 26 -1.37 -12.03 -3.46
CA LEU A 26 0.04 -12.10 -3.11
C LEU A 26 0.32 -11.61 -1.68
N VAL A 27 -0.38 -10.57 -1.23
CA VAL A 27 -0.17 -9.91 0.08
C VAL A 27 -0.28 -10.89 1.26
N ASN A 28 -1.20 -11.86 1.15
CA ASN A 28 -1.44 -12.86 2.18
C ASN A 28 -0.72 -14.19 1.91
N LYS A 29 -0.02 -14.34 0.77
CA LYS A 29 0.67 -15.59 0.42
C LYS A 29 1.81 -15.85 1.42
N PRO A 30 1.84 -17.01 2.11
CA PRO A 30 2.85 -17.29 3.13
C PRO A 30 4.28 -17.17 2.61
N VAL A 31 4.54 -17.63 1.38
CA VAL A 31 5.87 -17.54 0.75
C VAL A 31 6.32 -16.09 0.63
N PHE A 32 5.45 -15.19 0.14
CA PHE A 32 5.78 -13.77 -0.01
C PHE A 32 6.05 -13.12 1.34
N ARG A 33 5.19 -13.39 2.34
CA ARG A 33 5.37 -12.87 3.71
C ARG A 33 6.67 -13.37 4.34
N ASN A 34 7.02 -14.64 4.13
CA ASN A 34 8.28 -15.21 4.59
C ASN A 34 9.48 -14.53 3.93
N CYS A 35 9.42 -14.26 2.62
CA CYS A 35 10.46 -13.50 1.94
C CYS A 35 10.66 -12.12 2.59
N LEU A 36 9.59 -11.40 2.92
CA LEU A 36 9.68 -10.09 3.60
C LEU A 36 10.36 -10.21 4.98
N VAL A 37 10.04 -11.26 5.75
CA VAL A 37 10.68 -11.51 7.05
C VAL A 37 12.16 -11.88 6.90
N VAL A 38 12.51 -12.69 5.88
CA VAL A 38 13.90 -13.09 5.61
C VAL A 38 14.74 -11.90 5.15
N MET A 39 14.19 -11.04 4.27
CA MET A 39 14.87 -9.82 3.80
C MET A 39 15.18 -8.84 4.95
N ARG A 40 14.40 -8.86 6.04
CA ARG A 40 14.65 -8.07 7.23
C ARG A 40 14.38 -8.89 8.49
N PRO A 41 15.40 -9.62 9.00
CA PRO A 41 15.32 -10.33 10.26
C PRO A 41 14.89 -9.35 11.37
N LYS A 42 13.93 -9.76 12.20
CA LYS A 42 13.21 -8.95 13.23
C LYS A 42 11.95 -8.22 12.74
N THR A 43 11.58 -8.28 11.46
CA THR A 43 10.25 -7.84 11.03
C THR A 43 9.19 -8.70 11.73
N LYS A 44 8.28 -8.07 12.46
CA LYS A 44 7.22 -8.74 13.20
C LYS A 44 6.02 -8.94 12.28
N THR A 45 5.28 -10.02 12.47
CA THR A 45 4.07 -10.32 11.68
C THR A 45 3.05 -9.17 11.68
N ARG A 46 2.95 -8.42 12.79
CA ARG A 46 2.07 -7.25 12.93
C ARG A 46 2.46 -6.02 12.08
N GLU A 47 3.69 -5.99 11.57
CA GLU A 47 4.20 -4.93 10.69
C GLU A 47 3.90 -5.24 9.23
N LEU A 48 3.60 -6.50 8.90
CA LEU A 48 3.25 -6.93 7.56
C LEU A 48 1.75 -6.68 7.30
N PRO A 49 1.40 -5.88 6.29
CA PRO A 49 0.01 -5.57 5.98
C PRO A 49 -0.73 -6.84 5.53
N SER A 50 -2.02 -6.88 5.83
CA SER A 50 -2.96 -7.83 5.26
C SER A 50 -3.53 -7.30 3.95
N SER A 51 -4.17 -8.17 3.16
CA SER A 51 -4.96 -7.72 2.00
C SER A 51 -6.01 -6.66 2.39
N HIS A 52 -6.61 -6.75 3.58
CA HIS A 52 -7.56 -5.73 4.05
C HIS A 52 -6.89 -4.36 4.25
N ASP A 53 -5.70 -4.33 4.85
CA ASP A 53 -4.94 -3.09 5.04
C ASP A 53 -4.60 -2.45 3.69
N VAL A 54 -4.19 -3.25 2.72
CA VAL A 54 -3.88 -2.80 1.35
C VAL A 54 -5.13 -2.26 0.64
N ALA A 55 -6.27 -2.97 0.71
CA ALA A 55 -7.53 -2.50 0.13
C ALA A 55 -7.96 -1.16 0.73
N THR A 56 -7.88 -1.04 2.06
CA THR A 56 -8.23 0.18 2.78
C THR A 56 -7.32 1.34 2.38
N TYR A 57 -6.02 1.09 2.29
CA TYR A 57 -5.04 2.09 1.86
C TYR A 57 -5.34 2.59 0.44
N LEU A 58 -5.51 1.67 -0.52
CA LEU A 58 -5.81 2.04 -1.92
C LEU A 58 -7.14 2.80 -2.04
N HIS A 59 -8.16 2.39 -1.30
CA HIS A 59 -9.43 3.10 -1.25
C HIS A 59 -9.25 4.53 -0.74
N ASN A 60 -8.53 4.71 0.36
CA ASN A 60 -8.29 6.03 0.94
C ASN A 60 -7.50 6.94 -0.01
N GLU A 61 -6.45 6.42 -0.65
CA GLU A 61 -5.68 7.17 -1.66
C GLU A 61 -6.57 7.58 -2.85
N TYR A 62 -7.43 6.68 -3.33
CA TYR A 62 -8.38 6.98 -4.40
C TYR A 62 -9.38 8.08 -3.99
N ILE A 63 -9.92 8.02 -2.77
CA ILE A 63 -10.83 9.04 -2.25
C ILE A 63 -10.12 10.40 -2.12
N THR A 64 -8.87 10.42 -1.64
CA THR A 64 -8.05 11.63 -1.58
C THR A 64 -7.86 12.23 -2.98
N TRP A 65 -7.43 11.42 -3.94
CA TRP A 65 -7.24 11.84 -5.32
C TRP A 65 -8.53 12.39 -5.96
N LEU A 66 -9.68 11.73 -5.73
CA LEU A 66 -10.96 12.21 -6.22
C LEU A 66 -11.35 13.59 -5.65
N LYS A 67 -11.10 13.82 -4.36
CA LYS A 67 -11.38 15.11 -3.71
C LYS A 67 -10.51 16.21 -4.30
N GLU A 68 -9.21 15.97 -4.39
CA GLU A 68 -8.25 16.91 -4.99
C GLU A 68 -8.60 17.23 -6.45
N THR A 69 -8.96 16.21 -7.23
CA THR A 69 -9.38 16.37 -8.63
C THR A 69 -10.64 17.21 -8.75
N LYS A 70 -11.65 16.95 -7.90
CA LYS A 70 -12.89 17.73 -7.87
C LYS A 70 -12.63 19.20 -7.55
N ASP A 71 -11.76 19.47 -6.59
CA ASP A 71 -11.42 20.84 -6.20
C ASP A 71 -10.63 21.56 -7.29
N ALA A 72 -9.69 20.87 -7.94
CA ALA A 72 -8.94 21.42 -9.08
C ALA A 72 -9.83 21.77 -10.27
N ILE A 73 -10.88 20.98 -10.54
CA ILE A 73 -11.85 21.27 -11.60
C ILE A 73 -12.66 22.53 -11.28
N LYS A 74 -13.15 22.68 -10.04
CA LYS A 74 -13.95 23.84 -9.62
C LYS A 74 -13.19 25.16 -9.72
N VAL A 75 -11.90 25.17 -9.35
CA VAL A 75 -11.06 26.38 -9.43
C VAL A 75 -10.89 26.84 -10.88
N ARG A 76 -10.87 25.93 -11.86
CA ARG A 76 -10.74 26.28 -13.29
C ARG A 76 -12.03 26.80 -13.92
N SER A 77 -13.18 26.59 -13.29
CA SER A 77 -14.48 27.08 -13.76
C SER A 77 -14.87 28.45 -13.21
N SER A 78 -13.99 29.09 -12.40
CA SER A 78 -14.15 30.45 -11.86
C SER A 78 -13.16 31.39 -12.53
#